data_AF-A0A920LD84-F1
#
_entry.id   AF-A0A920LD84-F1
#
_cell.length_a   1.000
_cell.length_b   1.000
_cell.length_c   1.000
_cell.angle_alpha   90.00
_cell.angle_beta   90.00
_cell.angle_gamma   90.00
#
_symmetry.space_group_name_H-M   'P 1'
#
loop_
_entity.id
_entity.type
_entity.pdbx_description
1 polymer ?
#
loop_
_entity_poly.entity_id
_entity_poly.type
_entity_poly.pdbx_seq_one_letter_code
_entity_poly.pdbx_strand_id
1 'polypeptide(L)'
;MTMMKEHGHDHDEEHTHDHDEEHDHDHDEEHDHGDDDEKEITSILIKFDSPMNIISFPRYINEETNMQAAVPSYEISRLFKIFGIGLETLTYLAYLIMFVSGLSLFLNLLNSLRERKYEMALIRTIGGTKIQTSLMLFYESVILCIIGFFGGIILSRIGILVTSNLLEESLNYSISMPIFLSSQELILLIFSISIGIISCIIPAFNVYKMNISKTLTDE
;
A
#
# COMPACT_ATOMS: atom_id res chain seq x y z
N MET A 1 14.55 -60.67 -36.57
CA MET A 1 14.31 -61.55 -37.73
C MET A 1 13.89 -60.60 -38.85
N THR A 2 14.73 -60.16 -39.79
CA THR A 2 15.77 -60.81 -40.61
C THR A 2 16.54 -59.61 -41.26
N MET A 3 17.87 -59.46 -41.15
CA MET A 3 18.92 -59.81 -42.16
C MET A 3 18.53 -59.46 -43.61
N MET A 4 19.34 -59.02 -44.56
CA MET A 4 20.77 -58.96 -44.86
C MET A 4 20.85 -58.10 -46.15
N LYS A 5 21.80 -57.16 -46.30
CA LYS A 5 23.06 -57.30 -47.07
C LYS A 5 22.87 -57.46 -48.60
N GLU A 6 23.37 -56.48 -49.36
CA GLU A 6 24.05 -56.76 -50.63
C GLU A 6 25.12 -55.70 -50.91
N HIS A 7 26.30 -56.19 -51.31
CA HIS A 7 27.51 -55.46 -51.69
C HIS A 7 27.63 -55.48 -53.22
N GLY A 8 28.26 -54.45 -53.79
CA GLY A 8 28.79 -54.45 -55.16
C GLY A 8 29.97 -53.49 -55.29
N HIS A 9 31.16 -54.07 -55.28
CA HIS A 9 32.51 -53.61 -55.71
C HIS A 9 32.49 -53.08 -57.17
N ASP A 10 33.44 -52.32 -57.75
CA ASP A 10 34.91 -52.24 -57.72
C ASP A 10 35.35 -50.87 -58.29
N HIS A 11 36.49 -50.31 -57.85
CA HIS A 11 37.69 -50.20 -58.68
C HIS A 11 38.85 -49.54 -57.93
N ASP A 12 39.96 -50.27 -57.97
CA ASP A 12 41.30 -49.99 -57.46
C ASP A 12 41.93 -48.74 -58.09
N GLU A 13 42.82 -48.06 -57.36
CA GLU A 13 44.24 -47.97 -57.75
C GLU A 13 45.10 -47.69 -56.51
N GLU A 14 46.13 -48.52 -56.37
CA GLU A 14 47.18 -48.50 -55.36
C GLU A 14 48.14 -47.32 -55.58
N HIS A 15 48.57 -46.67 -54.50
CA HIS A 15 49.96 -46.22 -54.39
C HIS A 15 50.43 -46.35 -52.94
N THR A 16 51.32 -47.32 -52.76
CA THR A 16 52.18 -47.53 -51.59
C THR A 16 53.20 -46.40 -51.46
N HIS A 17 53.46 -45.91 -50.24
CA HIS A 17 54.82 -45.69 -49.74
C HIS A 17 54.77 -45.54 -48.21
N ASP A 18 55.37 -46.51 -47.52
CA ASP A 18 55.81 -46.43 -46.13
C ASP A 18 56.82 -45.29 -45.94
N HIS A 19 56.71 -44.57 -44.83
CA HIS A 19 57.83 -44.26 -43.94
C HIS A 19 57.29 -43.76 -42.59
N ASP A 20 57.54 -44.57 -41.56
CA ASP A 20 57.54 -44.17 -40.16
C ASP A 20 58.50 -42.97 -39.96
N GLU A 21 58.05 -41.90 -39.30
CA GLU A 21 58.80 -41.24 -38.23
C GLU A 21 57.82 -40.53 -37.27
N GLU A 22 58.00 -40.83 -35.99
CA GLU A 22 57.31 -40.27 -34.84
C GLU A 22 57.61 -38.76 -34.73
N HIS A 23 56.57 -37.93 -34.74
CA HIS A 23 56.63 -36.62 -34.13
C HIS A 23 55.34 -36.34 -33.37
N ASP A 24 55.45 -36.47 -32.04
CA ASP A 24 54.52 -35.95 -31.04
C ASP A 24 54.25 -34.47 -31.32
N HIS A 25 53.05 -34.18 -31.79
CA HIS A 25 52.40 -32.90 -31.61
C HIS A 25 50.95 -33.17 -31.24
N ASP A 26 50.73 -33.35 -29.94
CA ASP A 26 49.45 -33.09 -29.28
C ASP A 26 49.08 -31.62 -29.53
N HIS A 27 48.50 -31.35 -30.69
CA HIS A 27 47.54 -30.30 -30.83
C HIS A 27 46.19 -30.95 -30.61
N ASP A 28 45.80 -31.00 -29.32
CA ASP A 28 44.40 -30.88 -28.95
C ASP A 28 43.87 -29.61 -29.63
N GLU A 29 43.41 -29.75 -30.88
CA GLU A 29 42.30 -28.94 -31.32
C GLU A 29 41.13 -29.37 -30.46
N GLU A 30 41.09 -28.78 -29.25
CA GLU A 30 39.83 -28.36 -28.68
C GLU A 30 39.14 -27.58 -29.81
N HIS A 31 38.31 -28.30 -30.58
CA HIS A 31 37.12 -27.72 -31.14
C HIS A 31 36.35 -27.20 -29.93
N ASP A 32 36.73 -26.00 -29.49
CA ASP A 32 35.83 -25.01 -28.94
C ASP A 32 34.80 -24.81 -30.05
N HIS A 33 33.87 -25.75 -30.17
CA HIS A 33 32.49 -25.39 -30.39
C HIS A 33 32.12 -24.52 -29.20
N GLY A 34 32.62 -23.29 -29.22
CA GLY A 34 31.96 -22.21 -28.55
C GLY A 34 30.55 -22.33 -29.06
N ASP A 35 29.65 -22.76 -28.18
CA ASP A 35 28.27 -22.32 -28.20
C ASP A 35 28.35 -20.79 -28.13
N ASP A 36 28.72 -20.16 -29.26
CA ASP A 36 28.20 -18.88 -29.66
C ASP A 36 26.72 -19.14 -29.92
N ASP A 37 25.98 -19.45 -28.85
CA ASP A 37 24.57 -19.17 -28.73
C ASP A 37 24.47 -17.68 -29.09
N GLU A 38 24.18 -17.42 -30.36
CA GLU A 38 24.06 -16.09 -30.94
C GLU A 38 23.16 -15.30 -29.99
N LYS A 39 23.74 -14.37 -29.22
CA LYS A 39 23.01 -13.71 -28.13
C LYS A 39 21.80 -12.97 -28.70
N GLU A 40 20.62 -13.53 -28.50
CA GLU A 40 19.39 -12.94 -28.99
C GLU A 40 19.00 -11.71 -28.15
N ILE A 41 18.66 -10.62 -28.82
CA ILE A 41 18.19 -9.40 -28.15
C ILE A 41 16.74 -9.62 -27.72
N THR A 42 16.53 -9.88 -26.43
CA THR A 42 15.20 -10.13 -25.86
C THR A 42 14.39 -8.88 -25.56
N SER A 43 15.04 -7.71 -25.50
CA SER A 43 14.38 -6.43 -25.19
C SER A 43 15.22 -5.22 -25.63
N ILE A 44 14.53 -4.17 -26.10
CA ILE A 44 15.13 -2.89 -26.47
C ILE A 44 14.32 -1.75 -25.83
N LEU A 45 15.01 -0.86 -25.11
CA LEU A 45 14.40 0.34 -24.54
C LEU A 45 14.65 1.55 -25.45
N ILE A 46 13.58 2.17 -25.93
CA ILE A 46 13.63 3.32 -26.83
C ILE A 46 13.04 4.53 -26.12
N LYS A 47 13.78 5.64 -26.09
CA LYS A 47 13.32 6.93 -25.56
C LYS A 47 12.90 7.83 -26.72
N PHE A 48 11.67 8.35 -26.66
CA PHE A 48 11.15 9.27 -27.66
C PHE A 48 11.32 10.72 -27.22
N ASP A 49 11.79 11.59 -28.11
CA ASP A 49 11.85 13.04 -27.87
C ASP A 49 10.51 13.73 -28.12
N SER A 50 9.66 13.16 -28.97
CA SER A 50 8.32 13.67 -29.29
C SER A 50 7.23 12.77 -28.70
N PRO A 51 6.24 13.33 -27.97
CA PRO A 51 5.16 12.56 -27.36
C PRO A 51 4.25 11.87 -28.38
N MET A 52 4.21 12.34 -29.63
CA MET A 52 3.42 11.71 -30.70
C MET A 52 3.91 10.29 -31.03
N ASN A 53 5.23 10.06 -30.92
CA ASN A 53 5.83 8.76 -31.27
C ASN A 53 5.50 7.67 -30.24
N ILE A 54 5.18 8.04 -29.00
CA ILE A 54 4.77 7.08 -27.95
C ILE A 54 3.45 6.38 -28.32
N ILE A 55 2.63 6.99 -29.18
CA ILE A 55 1.31 6.45 -29.57
C ILE A 55 1.40 5.65 -30.87
N SER A 56 2.09 6.18 -31.88
CA SER A 56 2.13 5.58 -33.22
C SER A 56 3.18 4.46 -33.35
N PHE A 57 4.34 4.61 -32.71
CA PHE A 57 5.45 3.68 -32.88
C PHE A 57 5.18 2.29 -32.29
N PRO A 58 4.62 2.13 -31.08
CA PRO A 58 4.28 0.80 -30.58
C PRO A 58 3.27 0.06 -31.47
N ARG A 59 2.32 0.80 -32.06
CA ARG A 59 1.34 0.24 -32.98
C ARG A 59 1.99 -0.29 -34.26
N TYR A 60 2.89 0.49 -34.86
CA TYR A 60 3.66 0.06 -36.03
C TYR A 60 4.46 -1.22 -35.75
N ILE A 61 5.16 -1.30 -34.61
CA ILE A 61 5.93 -2.49 -34.23
C ILE A 61 5.02 -3.71 -34.06
N ASN A 62 3.87 -3.55 -33.39
CA ASN A 62 2.93 -4.65 -33.16
C ASN A 62 2.22 -5.14 -34.44
N GLU A 63 2.09 -4.29 -35.47
CA GLU A 63 1.41 -4.63 -36.74
C GLU A 63 2.39 -5.18 -37.80
N GLU A 64 3.60 -4.64 -37.89
CA GLU A 64 4.56 -4.93 -38.97
C GLU A 64 5.68 -5.90 -38.57
N THR A 65 5.81 -6.25 -37.29
CA THR A 65 6.89 -7.12 -36.81
C THR A 65 6.37 -8.21 -35.87
N ASN A 66 7.19 -9.25 -35.65
CA ASN A 66 6.92 -10.31 -34.67
C ASN A 66 7.21 -9.90 -33.22
N MET A 67 7.50 -8.61 -32.95
CA MET A 67 7.80 -8.09 -31.62
C MET A 67 6.57 -7.47 -30.96
N GLN A 68 6.58 -7.44 -29.63
CA GLN A 68 5.56 -6.76 -28.85
C GLN A 68 6.13 -5.47 -28.25
N ALA A 69 5.58 -4.33 -28.67
CA ALA A 69 5.90 -3.05 -28.09
C ALA A 69 4.96 -2.74 -26.90
N ALA A 70 5.57 -2.43 -25.76
CA ALA A 70 4.89 -1.93 -24.58
C ALA A 70 5.36 -0.52 -24.23
N VAL A 71 4.48 0.28 -23.63
CA VAL A 71 4.82 1.63 -23.14
C VAL A 71 4.86 1.56 -21.60
N PRO A 72 6.06 1.50 -20.98
CA PRO A 72 6.17 1.25 -19.54
C PRO A 72 5.39 2.24 -18.67
N SER A 73 5.40 3.53 -19.04
CA SER A 73 4.66 4.56 -18.31
C SER A 73 3.14 4.34 -18.34
N TYR A 74 2.60 3.84 -19.46
CA TYR A 74 1.18 3.53 -19.59
C TYR A 74 0.81 2.29 -18.78
N GLU A 75 1.61 1.23 -18.84
CA GLU A 75 1.33 -0.01 -18.11
C GLU A 75 1.44 0.18 -16.59
N ILE A 76 2.43 0.95 -16.11
CA ILE A 76 2.53 1.33 -14.69
C ILE A 76 1.31 2.16 -14.27
N SER A 77 0.89 3.12 -15.10
CA SER A 77 -0.30 3.93 -14.82
C SER A 77 -1.58 3.09 -14.79
N ARG A 78 -1.68 2.10 -15.68
CA ARG A 78 -2.80 1.15 -15.74
C ARG A 78 -2.84 0.27 -14.49
N LEU A 79 -1.69 -0.24 -14.05
CA LEU A 79 -1.56 -0.98 -12.80
C LEU A 79 -2.07 -0.13 -11.62
N PHE A 80 -1.55 1.09 -11.46
CA PHE A 80 -2.00 2.01 -10.41
C PHE A 80 -3.47 2.37 -10.51
N LYS A 81 -4.06 2.45 -11.70
CA LYS A 81 -5.50 2.69 -11.87
C LYS A 81 -6.35 1.55 -11.30
N ILE A 82 -5.93 0.30 -11.50
CA ILE A 82 -6.61 -0.87 -10.94
C ILE A 82 -6.49 -0.87 -9.41
N PHE A 83 -5.28 -0.62 -8.89
CA PHE A 83 -5.07 -0.48 -7.44
C PHE A 83 -5.78 0.74 -6.83
N GLY A 84 -5.91 1.82 -7.60
CA GLY A 84 -6.51 3.08 -7.15
C GLY A 84 -7.96 2.91 -6.71
N ILE A 85 -8.74 2.10 -7.43
CA ILE A 85 -10.12 1.77 -7.04
C ILE A 85 -10.14 1.06 -5.67
N GLY A 86 -9.21 0.14 -5.44
CA GLY A 86 -9.06 -0.55 -4.15
C GLY A 86 -8.72 0.41 -3.01
N LEU A 87 -7.75 1.30 -3.21
CA LEU A 87 -7.37 2.32 -2.23
C LEU A 87 -8.51 3.33 -1.95
N GLU A 88 -9.27 3.72 -2.97
CA GLU A 88 -10.40 4.63 -2.83
C GLU A 88 -11.52 3.99 -2.00
N THR A 89 -11.86 2.71 -2.25
CA THR A 89 -12.88 2.00 -1.46
C THR A 89 -12.49 1.86 0.02
N LEU A 90 -11.23 1.57 0.32
CA LEU A 90 -10.71 1.57 1.69
C LEU A 90 -10.81 2.96 2.34
N THR A 91 -10.58 4.03 1.57
CA THR A 91 -10.71 5.40 2.07
C THR A 91 -12.15 5.72 2.44
N TYR A 92 -13.13 5.35 1.61
CA TYR A 92 -14.55 5.49 1.96
C TYR A 92 -14.94 4.67 3.19
N LEU A 93 -14.43 3.45 3.31
CA LEU A 93 -14.65 2.62 4.49
C LEU A 93 -14.08 3.29 5.75
N ALA A 94 -12.88 3.90 5.66
CA ALA A 94 -12.29 4.66 6.75
C ALA A 94 -13.18 5.84 7.17
N TYR A 95 -13.75 6.59 6.22
CA TYR A 95 -14.70 7.65 6.53
C TYR A 95 -15.98 7.13 7.20
N LEU A 96 -16.50 5.98 6.77
CA LEU A 96 -17.66 5.34 7.41
C LEU A 96 -17.36 4.95 8.86
N ILE A 97 -16.23 4.30 9.10
CA ILE A 97 -15.81 3.90 10.45
C ILE A 97 -15.61 5.15 11.33
N MET A 98 -15.02 6.20 10.78
CA MET A 98 -14.84 7.47 11.48
C MET A 98 -16.18 8.12 11.87
N PHE A 99 -17.17 8.08 10.98
CA PHE A 99 -18.51 8.56 11.27
C PHE A 99 -19.19 7.75 12.39
N VAL A 100 -19.13 6.42 12.32
CA VAL A 100 -19.68 5.53 13.36
C VAL A 100 -18.96 5.74 14.71
N SER A 101 -17.65 5.97 14.68
CA SER A 101 -16.86 6.30 15.88
C SER A 101 -17.31 7.62 16.52
N GLY A 102 -17.55 8.66 15.71
CA GLY A 102 -18.10 9.94 16.18
C GLY A 102 -19.48 9.78 16.82
N LEU A 103 -20.34 8.95 16.25
CA LEU A 103 -21.65 8.62 16.82
C LEU A 103 -21.52 7.85 18.14
N SER A 104 -20.59 6.89 18.22
CA SER A 104 -20.30 6.16 19.45
C SER A 104 -19.81 7.09 20.57
N LEU A 105 -18.92 8.04 20.25
CA LEU A 105 -18.47 9.07 21.19
C LEU A 105 -19.65 9.92 21.69
N PHE A 106 -20.55 10.35 20.81
CA PHE A 106 -21.76 11.07 21.20
C PHE A 106 -22.63 10.25 22.18
N LEU A 107 -22.88 8.98 21.89
CA LEU A 107 -23.67 8.10 22.76
C LEU A 107 -23.01 7.88 24.12
N ASN A 108 -21.69 7.70 24.14
CA ASN A 108 -20.93 7.57 25.38
C ASN A 108 -21.03 8.82 26.25
N LEU A 109 -20.87 10.01 25.66
CA LEU A 109 -21.04 11.27 26.39
C LEU A 109 -22.47 11.40 26.93
N LEU A 110 -23.48 11.04 26.14
CA LEU A 110 -24.88 11.08 26.59
C LEU A 110 -25.16 10.11 27.77
N ASN A 111 -24.58 8.92 27.72
CA ASN A 111 -24.70 7.94 28.81
C ASN A 111 -23.96 8.41 30.07
N SER A 112 -22.72 8.90 29.93
CA SER A 112 -21.94 9.49 31.02
C SER A 112 -22.71 10.63 31.72
N LEU A 113 -23.38 11.49 30.95
CA LEU A 113 -24.23 12.54 31.51
C LEU A 113 -25.42 12.01 32.32
N ARG A 114 -26.05 10.94 31.85
CA ARG A 114 -27.19 10.31 32.56
C ARG A 114 -26.74 9.68 33.87
N GLU A 115 -25.61 8.99 33.87
CA GLU A 115 -25.04 8.36 35.06
C GLU A 115 -24.59 9.40 36.10
N ARG A 116 -24.00 10.51 35.64
CA ARG A 116 -23.46 11.57 36.50
C ARG A 116 -24.45 12.68 36.83
N LYS A 117 -25.74 12.51 36.51
CA LYS A 117 -26.79 13.52 36.70
C LYS A 117 -26.89 13.99 38.15
N TYR A 118 -26.76 13.06 39.11
CA TYR A 118 -26.78 13.35 40.55
C TYR A 118 -25.54 14.12 41.02
N GLU A 119 -24.36 13.76 40.52
CA GLU A 119 -23.12 14.49 40.81
C GLU A 119 -23.23 15.95 40.34
N MET A 120 -23.78 16.16 39.13
CA MET A 120 -23.99 17.50 38.57
C MET A 120 -25.06 18.29 39.34
N ALA A 121 -26.05 17.59 39.91
CA ALA A 121 -27.05 18.20 40.78
C ALA A 121 -26.43 18.68 42.10
N LEU A 122 -25.60 17.85 42.73
CA LEU A 122 -24.87 18.18 43.95
C LEU A 122 -23.88 19.33 43.73
N ILE A 123 -23.16 19.35 42.61
CA ILE A 123 -22.26 20.45 42.26
C ILE A 123 -23.03 21.78 42.18
N ARG A 124 -24.27 21.77 41.69
CA ARG A 124 -25.10 22.98 41.64
C ARG A 124 -25.64 23.40 43.02
N THR A 125 -25.87 22.49 43.96
CA THR A 125 -26.33 22.87 45.32
C THR A 125 -25.23 23.54 46.13
N ILE A 126 -23.96 23.21 45.87
CA ILE A 126 -22.80 23.88 46.48
C ILE A 126 -22.34 25.15 45.72
N GLY A 127 -23.10 25.62 44.72
CA GLY A 127 -22.85 26.88 44.00
C GLY A 127 -22.26 26.76 42.60
N GLY A 128 -22.13 25.54 42.05
CA GLY A 128 -21.64 25.31 40.69
C GLY A 128 -22.57 25.82 39.60
N THR A 129 -22.01 26.37 38.52
CA THR A 129 -22.78 26.97 37.42
C THR A 129 -23.07 25.96 36.30
N LYS A 130 -24.13 26.22 35.51
CA LYS A 130 -24.50 25.39 34.34
C LYS A 130 -23.37 25.27 33.31
N ILE A 131 -22.56 26.33 33.21
CA ILE A 131 -21.42 26.44 32.29
C ILE A 131 -20.28 25.51 32.73
N GLN A 132 -19.98 25.45 34.04
CA GLN A 132 -18.92 24.55 34.54
C GLN A 132 -19.21 23.08 34.21
N THR A 133 -20.46 22.63 34.42
CA THR A 133 -20.85 21.24 34.09
C THR A 133 -20.81 20.97 32.59
N SER A 134 -21.11 21.97 31.74
CA SER A 134 -21.02 21.85 30.28
C SER A 134 -19.58 21.87 29.78
N LEU A 135 -18.70 22.67 30.39
CA LEU A 135 -17.28 22.75 30.04
C LEU A 135 -16.53 21.47 30.44
N MET A 136 -16.91 20.85 31.55
CA MET A 136 -16.32 19.56 31.95
C MET A 136 -16.52 18.49 30.87
N LEU A 137 -17.73 18.39 30.31
CA LEU A 137 -18.03 17.46 29.21
C LEU A 137 -17.26 17.81 27.94
N PHE A 138 -17.13 19.10 27.63
CA PHE A 138 -16.33 19.56 26.50
C PHE A 138 -14.86 19.15 26.65
N TYR A 139 -14.26 19.36 27.82
CA TYR A 139 -12.88 18.94 28.08
C TYR A 139 -12.72 17.42 28.01
N GLU A 140 -13.68 16.64 28.51
CA GLU A 140 -13.69 15.18 28.38
C GLU A 140 -13.63 14.76 26.92
N SER A 141 -14.47 15.37 26.06
CA SER A 141 -14.48 15.07 24.62
C SER A 141 -13.15 15.44 23.94
N VAL A 142 -12.57 16.60 24.27
CA VAL A 142 -11.31 17.07 23.68
C VAL A 142 -10.15 16.16 24.11
N ILE A 143 -10.08 15.78 25.39
CA ILE A 143 -9.05 14.87 25.91
C ILE A 143 -9.15 13.51 25.22
N LEU A 144 -10.36 12.96 25.07
CA LEU A 144 -10.58 11.71 24.35
C LEU A 144 -10.12 11.78 22.89
N CYS A 145 -10.37 12.90 22.19
CA CYS A 145 -9.92 13.09 20.81
C CYS A 145 -8.40 13.18 20.70
N ILE A 146 -7.74 13.89 21.63
CA ILE A 146 -6.28 14.01 21.68
C ILE A 146 -5.65 12.64 21.92
N ILE A 147 -6.12 11.90 22.93
CA ILE A 147 -5.62 10.55 23.24
C ILE A 147 -5.85 9.61 22.06
N GLY A 148 -7.05 9.64 21.47
CA GLY A 148 -7.39 8.83 20.30
C GLY A 148 -6.50 9.15 19.09
N PHE A 149 -6.20 10.43 18.85
CA PHE A 149 -5.31 10.84 17.76
C PHE A 149 -3.88 10.32 17.97
N PHE A 150 -3.28 10.58 19.13
CA PHE A 150 -1.92 10.12 19.41
C PHE A 150 -1.84 8.58 19.43
N GLY A 151 -2.82 7.91 20.04
CA GLY A 151 -2.92 6.46 20.02
C GLY A 151 -3.06 5.90 18.60
N GLY A 152 -3.86 6.55 17.76
CA GLY A 152 -4.01 6.18 16.35
C GLY A 152 -2.74 6.37 15.53
N ILE A 153 -2.00 7.46 15.74
CA ILE A 153 -0.70 7.68 15.08
C ILE A 153 0.31 6.62 15.49
N ILE A 154 0.42 6.31 16.79
CA ILE A 154 1.32 5.27 17.28
C ILE A 154 0.95 3.92 16.66
N LEU A 155 -0.33 3.57 16.66
CA LEU A 155 -0.81 2.32 16.09
C LEU A 155 -0.56 2.24 14.58
N SER A 156 -0.76 3.35 13.86
CA SER A 156 -0.47 3.47 12.43
C SER A 156 1.02 3.25 12.15
N ARG A 157 1.91 3.89 12.93
CA ARG A 157 3.36 3.71 12.81
C ARG A 157 3.79 2.27 13.10
N ILE A 158 3.22 1.63 14.13
CA ILE A 158 3.48 0.20 14.39
C ILE A 158 3.00 -0.66 13.21
N GLY A 159 1.83 -0.36 12.66
CA GLY A 159 1.28 -1.08 11.50
C GLY A 159 2.21 -1.00 10.28
N ILE A 160 2.65 0.21 9.92
CA ILE A 160 3.59 0.40 8.80
C ILE A 160 4.91 -0.32 9.08
N LEU A 161 5.40 -0.32 10.33
CA LEU A 161 6.66 -0.98 10.69
C LEU A 161 6.54 -2.49 10.49
N VAL A 162 5.45 -3.09 10.96
CA VAL A 162 5.19 -4.53 10.77
C VAL A 162 5.07 -4.86 9.28
N THR A 163 4.29 -4.09 8.52
CA THR A 163 4.13 -4.32 7.07
C THR A 163 5.45 -4.13 6.33
N SER A 164 6.25 -3.13 6.68
CA SER A 164 7.56 -2.88 6.04
C SER A 164 8.51 -4.05 6.24
N ASN A 165 8.60 -4.62 7.44
CA ASN A 165 9.47 -5.78 7.69
C ASN A 165 9.04 -7.01 6.87
N LEU A 166 7.74 -7.26 6.76
CA LEU A 166 7.21 -8.36 5.94
C LEU A 166 7.48 -8.15 4.43
N LEU A 167 7.50 -6.89 4.00
CA LEU A 167 7.71 -6.53 2.60
C LEU A 167 9.19 -6.44 2.21
N GLU A 168 10.09 -6.10 3.14
CA GLU A 168 11.53 -6.13 2.90
C GLU A 168 12.01 -7.54 2.57
N GLU A 169 11.50 -8.56 3.28
CA GLU A 169 11.83 -9.97 3.04
C GLU A 169 11.43 -10.45 1.63
N SER A 170 10.38 -9.85 1.04
CA SER A 170 9.82 -10.30 -0.24
C SER A 170 10.15 -9.39 -1.43
N LEU A 171 10.26 -8.08 -1.24
CA LEU A 171 10.31 -7.07 -2.31
C LEU A 171 11.48 -6.07 -2.20
N ASN A 172 12.37 -6.19 -1.19
CA ASN A 172 13.48 -5.24 -0.95
C ASN A 172 13.04 -3.76 -0.94
N TYR A 173 11.83 -3.48 -0.47
CA TYR A 173 11.25 -2.14 -0.46
C TYR A 173 11.36 -1.50 0.92
N SER A 174 12.20 -0.46 1.06
CA SER A 174 12.35 0.28 2.32
C SER A 174 11.36 1.44 2.40
N ILE A 175 10.41 1.36 3.34
CA ILE A 175 9.48 2.46 3.60
C ILE A 175 10.17 3.47 4.52
N SER A 176 10.47 4.66 4.00
CA SER A 176 11.00 5.75 4.82
C SER A 176 9.93 6.25 5.78
N MET A 177 10.16 6.09 7.10
CA MET A 177 9.27 6.57 8.15
C MET A 177 9.73 7.93 8.65
N PRO A 178 9.05 9.04 8.31
CA PRO A 178 9.34 10.31 8.94
C PRO A 178 8.96 10.25 10.43
N ILE A 179 9.93 10.61 11.27
CA ILE A 179 9.76 10.69 12.73
C ILE A 179 8.85 11.88 13.11
N PHE A 180 8.82 12.91 12.28
CA PHE A 180 8.02 14.12 12.50
C PHE A 180 6.61 13.98 11.93
N LEU A 181 5.66 14.70 12.55
CA LEU A 181 4.29 14.75 12.04
C LEU A 181 4.26 15.38 10.65
N SER A 182 3.65 14.68 9.70
CA SER A 182 3.44 15.23 8.37
C SER A 182 2.30 16.26 8.37
N SER A 183 2.28 17.14 7.37
CA SER A 183 1.20 18.12 7.19
C SER A 183 -0.18 17.45 7.09
N GLN A 184 -0.28 16.25 6.50
CA GLN A 184 -1.54 15.49 6.46
C GLN A 184 -2.00 15.04 7.86
N GLU A 185 -1.08 14.69 8.76
CA GLU A 185 -1.44 14.24 10.11
C GLU A 185 -1.97 15.40 10.96
N LEU A 186 -1.45 16.60 10.75
CA LEU A 186 -1.94 17.80 11.41
C LEU A 186 -3.36 18.17 10.93
N ILE A 187 -3.67 17.95 9.65
CA ILE A 187 -5.04 18.08 9.13
C ILE A 187 -5.97 17.05 9.79
N LEU A 188 -5.53 15.80 9.96
CA LEU A 188 -6.30 14.76 10.65
C LEU A 188 -6.54 15.08 12.13
N LEU A 189 -5.58 15.73 12.81
CA LEU A 189 -5.76 16.21 14.19
C LEU A 189 -6.92 17.23 14.26
N ILE A 190 -6.89 18.24 13.39
CA ILE A 190 -7.94 19.28 13.34
C ILE A 190 -9.29 18.62 13.04
N PHE A 191 -9.32 17.66 12.14
CA PHE A 191 -10.53 16.92 11.79
C PHE A 191 -11.08 16.10 12.96
N SER A 192 -10.21 15.37 13.67
CA SER A 192 -10.57 14.58 14.86
C SER A 192 -11.17 15.45 15.97
N ILE A 193 -10.52 16.58 16.27
CA ILE A 193 -11.04 17.54 17.26
C ILE A 193 -12.38 18.12 16.81
N SER A 194 -12.52 18.44 15.52
CA SER A 194 -13.78 18.96 14.97
C SER A 194 -14.93 17.95 15.15
N ILE A 195 -14.68 16.66 14.89
CA ILE A 195 -15.67 15.59 15.14
C ILE A 195 -16.02 15.53 16.62
N GLY A 196 -15.03 15.56 17.53
CA GLY A 196 -15.28 15.55 18.97
C GLY A 196 -16.17 16.68 19.44
N ILE A 197 -15.92 17.90 18.94
CA ILE A 197 -16.73 19.09 19.25
C ILE A 197 -18.16 18.92 18.72
N ILE A 198 -18.32 18.45 17.48
CA ILE A 198 -19.64 18.19 16.88
C ILE A 198 -20.39 17.12 17.68
N SER A 199 -19.73 16.04 18.09
CA SER A 199 -20.33 14.99 18.93
C SER A 199 -20.70 15.50 20.32
N CYS A 200 -19.99 16.48 20.88
CA CYS A 200 -20.26 17.02 22.22
C CYS A 200 -21.29 18.16 22.25
N ILE A 201 -21.61 18.79 21.11
CA ILE A 201 -22.45 20.00 21.09
C ILE A 201 -23.87 19.75 21.62
N ILE A 202 -24.51 18.65 21.22
CA ILE A 202 -25.89 18.31 21.61
C ILE A 202 -25.94 17.91 23.10
N PRO A 203 -25.09 16.98 23.59
CA PRO A 203 -25.07 16.62 25.01
C PRO A 203 -24.75 17.82 25.92
N ALA A 204 -23.78 18.66 25.54
CA ALA A 204 -23.40 19.85 26.30
C ALA A 204 -24.59 20.84 26.43
N PHE A 205 -25.32 21.06 25.33
CA PHE A 205 -26.49 21.92 25.34
C PHE A 205 -27.63 21.37 26.21
N ASN A 206 -27.82 20.05 26.23
CA ASN A 206 -28.80 19.41 27.10
C ASN A 206 -28.48 19.62 28.59
N VAL A 207 -27.20 19.55 28.99
CA VAL A 207 -26.75 19.85 30.37
C VAL A 207 -27.00 21.30 30.75
N TYR A 208 -26.79 22.22 29.82
CA TYR A 208 -27.01 23.64 30.04
C TYR A 208 -28.50 23.93 30.33
N LYS A 209 -29.43 23.24 29.67
CA LYS A 209 -30.88 23.43 29.84
C LYS A 209 -31.50 22.62 30.97
N MET A 210 -30.81 21.64 31.54
CA MET A 210 -31.37 20.76 32.56
C MET A 210 -31.71 21.52 33.85
N ASN A 211 -32.97 21.44 34.30
CA ASN A 211 -33.43 21.98 35.58
C ASN A 211 -33.35 20.90 36.65
N ILE A 212 -32.35 21.01 37.52
CA ILE A 212 -32.03 20.02 38.56
C ILE A 212 -33.08 19.96 39.66
N SER A 213 -33.73 21.09 39.98
CA SER A 213 -34.76 21.14 41.03
C SER A 213 -35.92 20.19 40.77
N LYS A 214 -36.24 19.90 39.50
CA LYS A 214 -37.29 18.95 39.11
C LYS A 214 -36.79 17.50 39.13
N THR A 215 -35.49 17.30 38.91
CA THR A 215 -34.87 15.95 38.93
C THR A 215 -34.81 15.37 40.33
N LEU A 216 -34.64 16.20 41.37
CA LEU A 216 -34.60 15.75 42.77
C LEU A 216 -35.99 15.47 43.36
N THR A 217 -37.07 15.72 42.63
CA THR A 217 -38.46 15.56 43.09
C THR A 217 -39.19 14.40 42.41
N ASP A 218 -38.63 13.85 41.32
CA ASP A 218 -39.20 12.73 40.57
C ASP A 218 -38.64 11.35 41.03
N GLU A 219 -37.93 11.30 42.16
CA GLU A 219 -37.58 10.11 42.95
C GLU A 219 -37.96 10.32 44.41
#